data_AF-A6GB73-F1
#
_entry.id   AF-A6GB73-F1
#
_cell.length_a   1.000
_cell.length_b   1.000
_cell.length_c   1.000
_cell.angle_alpha   90.00
_cell.angle_beta   90.00
_cell.angle_gamma   90.00
#
_symmetry.space_group_name_H-M   'P 1'
#
loop_
_entity.id
_entity.type
_entity.pdbx_description
1 polymer ?
#
loop_
_entity_poly.entity_id
_entity_poly.type
_entity_poly.pdbx_seq_one_letter_code
_entity_poly.pdbx_strand_id
1 'polypeptide(L)'
;MTTPRFTSVLPALVLLVAACGAEEDDASFRSGYTTNTTLDGGDDGSVCEGEPGPVTDVNPRRSLFETNPDALSGFTMTAVLDAIAVNSGLVSQPSVTHDQFIDTYNEAPGLGLGANCDDALAFDGTPGLNGFPHICPRAEGNHIGDIEGWFPIAAVNRFDLAPSDGSHCGEARLVMANNSERRMFTIFEAQIPNPNPGCGIDACAPVQEFWAELSEQDNPKKRAEMLRLAFIDGAPSLEAEGFGPFMSQQNLTFGTGQVRTNNFDDNDFIWTLREFKVVPVGKPSLSAEFGTKPPVQAVARMVPVPVAANPFGEYWDDDVPGLPNHKACVMALLDTVEHLMVDDVNLMGVSVPTECLAAESPATNVQRYAQQLAGHDALAKAIDARIHQIDPTSTLTPADIANRAAFAGGCIGCHQQTNGIDLGNGVQAPVSGFFVHTSETNTQDCGDGTSCFSISPALEDDFLPHRKAVMDTYLSGGPCCDEPGFIDVDAEEAVPLSPDEPIPLAELMQAEADAKAAQSPTTIAGTPTARSH
;
A
#
# COMPACT_ATOMS: atom_id res chain seq x y z
N MET A 1 65.01 15.83 59.88
CA MET A 1 65.88 16.79 59.18
C MET A 1 65.27 17.07 57.82
N THR A 2 65.16 18.36 57.49
CA THR A 2 64.92 18.99 56.17
C THR A 2 63.61 18.70 55.40
N THR A 3 62.63 19.61 55.55
CA THR A 3 61.91 20.30 54.43
C THR A 3 62.86 21.27 53.69
N PRO A 4 62.56 21.97 52.56
CA PRO A 4 61.30 22.18 51.78
C PRO A 4 61.51 21.96 50.23
N ARG A 5 60.60 22.19 49.25
CA ARG A 5 59.95 23.44 48.79
C ARG A 5 58.86 23.19 47.72
N PHE A 6 57.89 24.10 47.76
CA PHE A 6 56.81 24.42 46.82
C PHE A 6 57.26 25.15 45.54
N THR A 7 56.47 24.98 44.47
CA THR A 7 56.05 25.97 43.43
C THR A 7 54.77 25.39 42.80
N SER A 8 53.53 25.82 43.09
CA SER A 8 52.84 27.10 42.85
C SER A 8 52.85 27.57 41.40
N VAL A 9 51.76 27.32 40.66
CA VAL A 9 51.11 28.28 39.73
C VAL A 9 49.60 28.02 39.75
N LEU A 10 48.82 29.05 40.09
CA LEU A 10 47.36 29.16 40.03
C LEU A 10 46.97 29.97 38.75
N PRO A 11 45.68 30.15 38.40
CA PRO A 11 45.12 29.92 37.07
C PRO A 11 44.99 31.20 36.22
N ALA A 12 44.90 31.04 34.91
CA ALA A 12 44.47 32.12 34.01
C ALA A 12 42.99 31.93 33.67
N LEU A 13 42.16 32.66 34.40
CA LEU A 13 40.79 33.01 34.05
C LEU A 13 40.85 34.06 32.93
N VAL A 14 40.32 33.76 31.74
CA VAL A 14 40.00 34.78 30.73
C VAL A 14 38.49 34.74 30.55
N LEU A 15 37.84 35.73 31.16
CA LEU A 15 36.51 36.20 30.82
C LEU A 15 36.64 37.08 29.57
N LEU A 16 35.84 36.82 28.53
CA LEU A 16 35.45 37.85 27.57
C LEU A 16 33.96 37.69 27.27
N VAL A 17 33.24 38.79 27.49
CA VAL A 17 31.81 38.96 27.25
C VAL A 17 31.63 39.80 25.99
N ALA A 18 30.69 39.36 25.14
CA ALA A 18 29.92 40.09 24.11
C ALA A 18 30.65 40.68 22.88
N ALA A 19 30.31 40.24 21.66
CA ALA A 19 29.13 40.69 20.87
C ALA A 19 29.29 40.40 19.35
N CYS A 20 28.18 39.97 18.73
CA CYS A 20 27.73 40.22 17.34
C CYS A 20 28.37 39.49 16.11
N GLY A 21 27.52 38.67 15.45
CA GLY A 21 27.40 38.47 13.99
C GLY A 21 28.40 37.50 13.34
N ALA A 22 28.03 36.60 12.42
CA ALA A 22 26.78 36.35 11.72
C ALA A 22 26.85 34.95 11.04
N GLU A 23 25.68 34.35 10.81
CA GLU A 23 25.35 33.34 9.79
C GLU A 23 25.91 31.91 9.93
N GLU A 24 25.27 31.13 10.80
CA GLU A 24 25.00 29.71 10.53
C GLU A 24 23.50 29.60 10.24
N ASP A 25 23.14 29.09 9.05
CA ASP A 25 21.76 28.92 8.60
C ASP A 25 21.05 27.90 9.48
N ASP A 26 20.33 28.41 10.48
CA ASP A 26 19.26 27.71 11.18
C ASP A 26 18.20 27.27 10.16
N ALA A 27 18.18 25.99 9.82
CA ALA A 27 16.99 25.31 9.30
C ALA A 27 15.95 25.20 10.43
N SER A 28 15.44 26.36 10.87
CA SER A 28 14.16 26.46 11.54
C SER A 28 13.09 26.22 10.47
N PHE A 29 12.83 24.95 10.19
CA PHE A 29 11.68 24.51 9.40
C PHE A 29 10.44 24.92 10.18
N ARG A 30 9.93 26.12 9.86
CA ARG A 30 8.68 26.61 10.39
C ARG A 30 7.57 25.72 9.85
N SER A 31 7.18 24.78 10.72
CA SER A 31 5.88 24.13 10.74
C SER A 31 4.80 25.14 10.37
N GLY A 32 4.11 24.82 9.28
CA GLY A 32 3.06 25.60 8.66
C GLY A 32 2.23 24.68 7.77
N TYR A 33 1.89 23.48 8.24
CA TYR A 33 0.78 22.74 7.68
C TYR A 33 -0.50 23.42 8.13
N THR A 34 -0.97 24.38 7.34
CA THR A 34 -2.34 24.85 7.45
C THR A 34 -3.24 23.74 6.98
N THR A 35 -3.89 23.08 7.94
CA THR A 35 -5.07 22.23 7.78
C THR A 35 -6.21 23.07 7.19
N ASN A 36 -6.22 23.19 5.87
CA ASN A 36 -7.35 23.57 5.02
C ASN A 36 -6.87 23.51 3.56
N THR A 37 -6.53 22.34 3.07
CA THR A 37 -6.78 22.03 1.65
C THR A 37 -8.28 21.77 1.50
N THR A 38 -9.07 22.84 1.64
CA THR A 38 -10.19 22.97 0.73
C THR A 38 -9.59 22.84 -0.67
N LEU A 39 -10.20 22.01 -1.53
CA LEU A 39 -9.97 21.98 -2.97
C LEU A 39 -10.37 23.33 -3.65
N ASP A 40 -10.21 24.45 -2.93
CA ASP A 40 -10.38 25.81 -3.39
C ASP A 40 -9.00 26.46 -3.47
N GLY A 41 -8.43 26.44 -4.67
CA GLY A 41 -7.64 27.55 -5.22
C GLY A 41 -6.39 27.99 -4.46
N GLY A 42 -5.63 27.06 -3.89
CA GLY A 42 -4.24 27.32 -3.48
C GLY A 42 -3.35 27.51 -4.71
N ASP A 43 -2.92 28.74 -4.92
CA ASP A 43 -2.11 29.25 -6.04
C ASP A 43 -0.64 28.78 -5.94
N ASP A 44 -0.34 27.51 -6.26
CA ASP A 44 1.04 27.03 -6.47
C ASP A 44 1.24 25.93 -7.54
N GLY A 45 0.27 25.72 -8.43
CA GLY A 45 0.43 24.89 -9.64
C GLY A 45 0.20 25.73 -10.89
N SER A 46 1.09 25.64 -11.88
CA SER A 46 0.95 26.34 -13.16
C SER A 46 -0.40 26.04 -13.79
N VAL A 47 -1.35 26.97 -13.70
CA VAL A 47 -2.58 26.92 -14.47
C VAL A 47 -2.17 27.03 -15.94
N CYS A 48 -2.28 25.96 -16.69
CA CYS A 48 -2.16 26.05 -18.13
C CYS A 48 -3.20 27.02 -18.66
N GLU A 49 -2.79 27.95 -19.51
CA GLU A 49 -3.69 28.86 -20.22
C GLU A 49 -4.56 28.13 -21.28
N GLY A 50 -4.82 26.84 -21.09
CA GLY A 50 -5.73 26.04 -21.91
C GLY A 50 -7.19 26.26 -21.49
N GLU A 51 -8.10 26.21 -22.46
CA GLU A 51 -9.53 26.13 -22.16
C GLU A 51 -9.79 24.86 -21.33
N PRO A 52 -10.56 24.94 -20.23
CA PRO A 52 -10.89 23.76 -19.43
C PRO A 52 -11.48 22.68 -20.33
N GLY A 53 -10.97 21.46 -20.20
CA GLY A 53 -11.48 20.31 -20.92
C GLY A 53 -12.98 20.10 -20.66
N PRO A 54 -13.70 19.39 -21.53
CA PRO A 54 -15.07 19.01 -21.23
C PRO A 54 -15.10 18.24 -19.90
N VAL A 55 -15.92 18.70 -18.96
CA VAL A 55 -16.12 18.00 -17.68
C VAL A 55 -16.77 16.65 -17.99
N THR A 56 -15.99 15.58 -17.90
CA THR A 56 -16.53 14.22 -17.96
C THR A 56 -17.24 13.93 -16.64
N ASP A 57 -18.54 13.64 -16.70
CA ASP A 57 -19.28 13.19 -15.51
C ASP A 57 -18.87 11.76 -15.16
N VAL A 58 -17.81 11.62 -14.37
CA VAL A 58 -17.26 10.32 -13.97
C VAL A 58 -18.28 9.56 -13.12
N ASN A 59 -18.80 8.45 -13.62
CA ASN A 59 -19.56 7.48 -12.86
C ASN A 59 -18.61 6.66 -11.97
N PRO A 60 -18.64 6.84 -10.64
CA PRO A 60 -17.71 6.16 -9.73
C PRO A 60 -17.85 4.63 -9.76
N ARG A 61 -19.03 4.10 -10.09
CA ARG A 61 -19.30 2.65 -10.16
C ARG A 61 -18.83 2.00 -11.47
N ARG A 62 -18.32 2.77 -12.43
CA ARG A 62 -17.74 2.28 -13.69
C ARG A 62 -16.26 2.63 -13.82
N SER A 63 -15.89 3.85 -13.43
CA SER A 63 -14.54 4.41 -13.65
C SER A 63 -13.61 4.31 -12.44
N LEU A 64 -14.16 4.18 -11.22
CA LEU A 64 -13.35 4.07 -10.00
C LEU A 64 -13.45 2.69 -9.37
N PHE A 65 -14.63 2.06 -9.45
CA PHE A 65 -14.93 0.83 -8.75
C PHE A 65 -15.98 0.00 -9.49
N GLU A 66 -15.58 -0.61 -10.60
CA GLU A 66 -16.42 -1.48 -11.43
C GLU A 66 -16.60 -2.84 -10.76
N THR A 67 -17.85 -3.23 -10.55
CA THR A 67 -18.26 -4.44 -9.82
C THR A 67 -19.36 -5.23 -10.55
N ASN A 68 -19.69 -4.83 -11.78
CA ASN A 68 -20.64 -5.54 -12.63
C ASN A 68 -20.01 -6.85 -13.14
N PRO A 69 -20.61 -8.03 -12.87
CA PRO A 69 -20.05 -9.32 -13.30
C PRO A 69 -19.86 -9.45 -14.82
N ASP A 70 -20.73 -8.85 -15.63
CA ASP A 70 -20.60 -8.85 -17.09
C ASP A 70 -19.44 -7.96 -17.56
N ALA A 71 -19.11 -6.91 -16.82
CA ALA A 71 -17.94 -6.05 -17.08
C ALA A 71 -16.62 -6.71 -16.62
N LEU A 72 -16.70 -7.67 -15.70
CA LEU A 72 -15.54 -8.38 -15.17
C LEU A 72 -15.32 -9.75 -15.85
N SER A 73 -16.21 -10.18 -16.75
CA SER A 73 -16.19 -11.53 -17.33
C SER A 73 -14.93 -11.88 -18.15
N GLY A 74 -14.07 -10.90 -18.42
CA GLY A 74 -12.80 -11.09 -19.14
C GLY A 74 -11.65 -11.64 -18.30
N PHE A 75 -11.83 -11.80 -16.98
CA PHE A 75 -10.78 -12.19 -16.04
C PHE A 75 -10.98 -13.60 -15.47
N THR A 76 -9.88 -14.35 -15.40
CA THR A 76 -9.74 -15.60 -14.63
C THR A 76 -8.39 -15.56 -13.92
N MET A 77 -8.23 -16.30 -12.82
CA MET A 77 -6.95 -16.35 -12.10
C MET A 77 -5.83 -16.86 -13.02
N THR A 78 -6.13 -17.85 -13.85
CA THR A 78 -5.23 -18.36 -14.89
C THR A 78 -4.77 -17.24 -15.83
N ALA A 79 -5.68 -16.41 -16.36
CA ALA A 79 -5.32 -15.32 -17.26
C ALA A 79 -4.52 -14.21 -16.56
N VAL A 80 -4.83 -13.90 -15.30
CA VAL A 80 -4.12 -12.88 -14.52
C VAL A 80 -2.69 -13.31 -14.22
N LEU A 81 -2.49 -14.53 -13.71
CA LEU A 81 -1.14 -15.04 -13.42
C LEU A 81 -0.31 -15.26 -14.69
N ASP A 82 -0.95 -15.63 -15.80
CA ASP A 82 -0.31 -15.70 -17.12
C ASP A 82 0.18 -14.31 -17.57
N ALA A 83 -0.68 -13.30 -17.48
CA ALA A 83 -0.34 -11.91 -17.83
C ALA A 83 0.81 -11.36 -16.99
N ILE A 84 0.75 -11.55 -15.66
CA ILE A 84 1.81 -11.13 -14.74
C ILE A 84 3.18 -11.66 -15.18
N ALA A 85 3.25 -12.91 -15.62
CA ALA A 85 4.49 -13.51 -16.10
C ALA A 85 4.87 -13.03 -17.51
N VAL A 86 3.97 -13.17 -18.48
CA VAL A 86 4.25 -12.93 -19.91
C VAL A 86 4.58 -11.47 -20.18
N ASN A 87 3.87 -10.53 -19.55
CA ASN A 87 4.07 -9.10 -19.73
C ASN A 87 5.40 -8.60 -19.15
N SER A 88 6.09 -9.42 -18.36
CA SER A 88 7.46 -9.17 -17.86
C SER A 88 8.51 -10.08 -18.50
N GLY A 89 8.18 -10.77 -19.61
CA GLY A 89 9.10 -11.69 -20.30
C GLY A 89 9.43 -12.97 -19.53
N LEU A 90 8.66 -13.31 -18.49
CA LEU A 90 8.83 -14.51 -17.68
C LEU A 90 8.09 -15.70 -18.29
N VAL A 91 8.49 -16.91 -17.88
CA VAL A 91 7.79 -18.13 -18.25
C VAL A 91 6.53 -18.25 -17.42
N SER A 92 5.40 -18.27 -18.10
CA SER A 92 4.09 -18.48 -17.48
C SER A 92 3.89 -19.92 -17.00
N GLN A 93 3.46 -20.05 -15.75
CA GLN A 93 3.09 -21.32 -15.10
C GLN A 93 1.93 -21.09 -14.10
N PRO A 94 0.74 -20.64 -14.56
CA PRO A 94 -0.29 -20.09 -13.68
C PRO A 94 -0.70 -21.04 -12.55
N SER A 95 -0.93 -22.33 -12.85
CA SER A 95 -1.26 -23.32 -11.80
C SER A 95 -0.13 -23.53 -10.79
N VAL A 96 1.14 -23.53 -11.24
CA VAL A 96 2.30 -23.72 -10.34
C VAL A 96 2.55 -22.47 -9.51
N THR A 97 2.34 -21.27 -10.07
CA THR A 97 2.45 -20.00 -9.34
C THR A 97 1.30 -19.87 -8.33
N HIS A 98 0.08 -20.23 -8.70
CA HIS A 98 -1.06 -20.30 -7.80
C HIS A 98 -0.81 -21.27 -6.64
N ASP A 99 -0.44 -22.51 -6.92
CA ASP A 99 -0.25 -23.50 -5.86
C ASP A 99 0.93 -23.13 -4.96
N GLN A 100 2.00 -22.54 -5.50
CA GLN A 100 3.10 -21.99 -4.70
C GLN A 100 2.66 -20.84 -3.80
N PHE A 101 1.78 -19.97 -4.30
CA PHE A 101 1.22 -18.86 -3.54
C PHE A 101 0.37 -19.35 -2.37
N ILE A 102 -0.53 -20.30 -2.63
CA ILE A 102 -1.38 -20.89 -1.59
C ILE A 102 -0.56 -21.73 -0.59
N ASP A 103 0.52 -22.38 -1.02
CA ASP A 103 1.36 -23.18 -0.12
C ASP A 103 2.07 -22.35 0.96
N THR A 104 2.13 -21.01 0.81
CA THR A 104 2.65 -20.10 1.86
C THR A 104 1.85 -20.14 3.17
N TYR A 105 0.64 -20.73 3.17
CA TYR A 105 -0.18 -20.95 4.37
C TYR A 105 0.09 -22.28 5.07
N ASN A 106 0.87 -23.19 4.47
CA ASN A 106 1.20 -24.49 5.04
C ASN A 106 2.54 -24.45 5.78
N GLU A 107 2.70 -25.38 6.72
CA GLU A 107 4.00 -25.69 7.34
C GLU A 107 4.94 -26.39 6.34
N ALA A 108 6.24 -26.23 6.53
CA ALA A 108 7.28 -26.90 5.78
C ALA A 108 7.16 -28.44 5.94
N PRO A 109 7.49 -29.23 4.89
CA PRO A 109 8.14 -28.82 3.65
C PRO A 109 7.20 -28.36 2.52
N GLY A 110 5.88 -28.28 2.79
CA GLY A 110 4.88 -27.91 1.78
C GLY A 110 5.00 -28.64 0.45
N LEU A 111 4.88 -27.89 -0.65
CA LEU A 111 5.15 -28.31 -2.03
C LEU A 111 6.62 -28.15 -2.43
N GLY A 112 7.45 -27.50 -1.61
CA GLY A 112 8.86 -27.20 -1.92
C GLY A 112 9.03 -26.23 -3.10
N LEU A 113 8.05 -25.35 -3.33
CA LEU A 113 8.04 -24.39 -4.44
C LEU A 113 8.35 -22.94 -4.03
N GLY A 114 8.47 -22.67 -2.73
CA GLY A 114 8.65 -21.35 -2.17
C GLY A 114 8.67 -21.41 -0.64
N ALA A 115 8.35 -20.28 -0.01
CA ALA A 115 8.29 -20.17 1.44
C ALA A 115 7.05 -20.86 2.04
N ASN A 116 7.20 -21.41 3.24
CA ASN A 116 6.15 -21.92 4.10
C ASN A 116 5.96 -20.98 5.32
N CYS A 117 4.83 -21.09 6.02
CA CYS A 117 4.51 -20.14 7.08
C CYS A 117 5.39 -20.27 8.34
N ASP A 118 6.13 -21.37 8.50
CA ASP A 118 7.02 -21.65 9.63
C ASP A 118 8.52 -21.55 9.28
N ASP A 119 8.85 -21.03 8.09
CA ASP A 119 10.25 -20.88 7.65
C ASP A 119 11.04 -19.86 8.49
N ALA A 120 10.34 -18.93 9.16
CA ALA A 120 10.93 -17.93 10.03
C ALA A 120 10.21 -17.87 11.38
N LEU A 121 10.94 -17.42 12.40
CA LEU A 121 10.43 -17.26 13.76
C LEU A 121 10.24 -15.79 14.09
N ALA A 122 9.16 -15.51 14.82
CA ALA A 122 8.91 -14.25 15.49
C ALA A 122 9.76 -14.10 16.77
N PHE A 123 9.71 -12.92 17.38
CA PHE A 123 10.44 -12.59 18.61
C PHE A 123 10.06 -13.46 19.81
N ASP A 124 8.85 -14.04 19.80
CA ASP A 124 8.34 -14.94 20.84
C ASP A 124 8.64 -16.42 20.57
N GLY A 125 9.33 -16.74 19.46
CA GLY A 125 9.68 -18.09 19.04
C GLY A 125 8.57 -18.86 18.32
N THR A 126 7.43 -18.23 18.05
CA THR A 126 6.38 -18.80 17.19
C THR A 126 6.69 -18.56 15.71
N PRO A 127 6.02 -19.24 14.75
CA PRO A 127 6.10 -18.89 13.34
C PRO A 127 5.82 -17.40 13.11
N GLY A 128 6.60 -16.77 12.23
CA GLY A 128 6.49 -15.34 12.02
C GLY A 128 7.14 -14.83 10.74
N LEU A 129 6.90 -13.54 10.46
CA LEU A 129 7.50 -12.80 9.37
C LEU A 129 7.96 -11.44 9.89
N ASN A 130 9.13 -10.96 9.45
CA ASN A 130 9.70 -9.69 9.90
C ASN A 130 9.85 -9.58 11.43
N GLY A 131 10.07 -10.73 12.08
CA GLY A 131 10.19 -10.81 13.53
C GLY A 131 8.86 -10.78 14.29
N PHE A 132 7.71 -10.68 13.63
CA PHE A 132 6.38 -10.66 14.27
C PHE A 132 5.59 -11.95 14.04
N PRO A 133 4.75 -12.36 15.00
CA PRO A 133 3.98 -13.60 14.89
C PRO A 133 2.89 -13.50 13.83
N HIS A 134 2.59 -14.65 13.20
CA HIS A 134 1.42 -14.85 12.35
C HIS A 134 0.86 -16.26 12.52
N ILE A 135 -0.39 -16.47 12.11
CA ILE A 135 -1.07 -17.77 12.27
C ILE A 135 -0.51 -18.80 11.29
N CYS A 136 -0.06 -19.95 11.78
CA CYS A 136 0.51 -21.03 10.97
C CYS A 136 0.22 -22.41 11.60
N PRO A 137 -0.21 -23.43 10.82
CA PRO A 137 -0.68 -23.34 9.44
C PRO A 137 -2.05 -22.66 9.36
N ARG A 138 -2.54 -22.44 8.13
CA ARG A 138 -3.92 -22.03 7.91
C ARG A 138 -4.65 -22.88 6.88
N ALA A 139 -5.98 -22.93 7.01
CA ALA A 139 -6.85 -23.71 6.15
C ALA A 139 -6.91 -23.20 4.70
N GLU A 140 -6.49 -21.96 4.43
CA GLU A 140 -6.35 -21.44 3.07
C GLU A 140 -5.40 -22.29 2.22
N GLY A 141 -4.47 -23.03 2.84
CA GLY A 141 -3.62 -24.03 2.18
C GLY A 141 -4.40 -25.11 1.42
N ASN A 142 -5.69 -25.31 1.71
CA ASN A 142 -6.54 -26.27 0.99
C ASN A 142 -6.94 -25.82 -0.41
N HIS A 143 -6.75 -24.54 -0.78
CA HIS A 143 -7.01 -24.05 -2.14
C HIS A 143 -5.98 -24.56 -3.18
N ILE A 144 -4.94 -25.31 -2.77
CA ILE A 144 -3.98 -25.92 -3.72
C ILE A 144 -4.73 -26.77 -4.76
N GLY A 145 -4.43 -26.52 -6.04
CA GLY A 145 -5.07 -27.18 -7.17
C GLY A 145 -6.43 -26.61 -7.57
N ASP A 146 -6.92 -25.55 -6.92
CA ASP A 146 -8.22 -24.93 -7.18
C ASP A 146 -8.11 -23.55 -7.88
N ILE A 147 -7.21 -23.43 -8.85
CA ILE A 147 -7.04 -22.18 -9.61
C ILE A 147 -8.31 -21.74 -10.35
N GLU A 148 -9.15 -22.69 -10.75
CA GLU A 148 -10.39 -22.43 -11.51
C GLU A 148 -11.57 -22.00 -10.61
N GLY A 149 -11.45 -22.11 -9.28
CA GLY A 149 -12.46 -21.65 -8.32
C GLY A 149 -12.52 -20.13 -8.16
N TRP A 150 -11.50 -19.42 -8.64
CA TRP A 150 -11.36 -17.96 -8.53
C TRP A 150 -12.17 -17.20 -9.58
N PHE A 151 -12.90 -16.19 -9.15
CA PHE A 151 -13.68 -15.30 -10.01
C PHE A 151 -13.49 -13.82 -9.63
N PRO A 152 -13.55 -12.88 -10.58
CA PRO A 152 -13.36 -11.46 -10.33
C PRO A 152 -14.62 -10.83 -9.70
N ILE A 153 -14.42 -9.90 -8.76
CA ILE A 153 -15.51 -9.17 -8.11
C ILE A 153 -15.37 -7.65 -8.20
N ALA A 154 -14.17 -7.12 -8.47
CA ALA A 154 -13.97 -5.70 -8.71
C ALA A 154 -12.74 -5.40 -9.58
N ALA A 155 -12.86 -4.37 -10.42
CA ALA A 155 -11.73 -3.66 -11.02
C ALA A 155 -11.75 -2.21 -10.52
N VAL A 156 -10.62 -1.72 -10.00
CA VAL A 156 -10.56 -0.50 -9.19
C VAL A 156 -9.46 0.43 -9.69
N ASN A 157 -9.78 1.71 -9.83
CA ASN A 157 -8.81 2.78 -10.05
C ASN A 157 -8.51 3.47 -8.71
N ARG A 158 -7.24 3.50 -8.31
CA ARG A 158 -6.74 4.20 -7.12
C ARG A 158 -5.78 5.32 -7.52
N PHE A 159 -6.22 6.17 -8.44
CA PHE A 159 -5.48 7.36 -8.82
C PHE A 159 -5.25 8.32 -7.64
N ASP A 160 -6.15 8.31 -6.64
CA ASP A 160 -5.98 9.02 -5.37
C ASP A 160 -4.68 8.67 -4.61
N LEU A 161 -4.07 7.52 -4.94
CA LEU A 161 -2.78 7.10 -4.39
C LEU A 161 -1.57 7.55 -5.21
N ALA A 162 -1.76 8.22 -6.35
CA ALA A 162 -0.65 8.75 -7.13
C ALA A 162 0.11 9.81 -6.32
N PRO A 163 1.45 9.71 -6.17
CA PRO A 163 2.27 10.76 -5.60
C PRO A 163 2.06 12.07 -6.37
N SER A 164 1.99 13.20 -5.67
CA SER A 164 1.71 14.49 -6.33
C SER A 164 2.80 14.92 -7.32
N ASP A 165 4.00 14.33 -7.26
CA ASP A 165 5.09 14.55 -8.22
C ASP A 165 4.98 13.65 -9.47
N GLY A 166 3.97 12.77 -9.54
CA GLY A 166 3.80 11.83 -10.65
C GLY A 166 4.83 10.70 -10.68
N SER A 167 5.49 10.36 -9.57
CA SER A 167 6.40 9.19 -9.53
C SER A 167 5.75 7.90 -10.07
N HIS A 168 4.43 7.76 -9.91
CA HIS A 168 3.61 6.76 -10.57
C HIS A 168 2.15 7.26 -10.66
N CYS A 169 1.33 6.59 -11.47
CA CYS A 169 -0.05 6.99 -11.80
C CYS A 169 -1.11 6.34 -10.88
N GLY A 170 -0.77 6.15 -9.60
CA GLY A 170 -1.61 5.43 -8.65
C GLY A 170 -1.57 3.91 -8.87
N GLU A 171 -2.67 3.23 -8.55
CA GLU A 171 -2.79 1.78 -8.70
C GLU A 171 -4.05 1.37 -9.49
N ALA A 172 -3.94 0.31 -10.29
CA ALA A 172 -5.08 -0.41 -10.84
C ALA A 172 -5.22 -1.75 -10.12
N ARG A 173 -6.35 -1.96 -9.43
CA ARG A 173 -6.56 -3.18 -8.65
C ARG A 173 -7.54 -4.12 -9.31
N LEU A 174 -7.24 -5.41 -9.27
CA LEU A 174 -8.18 -6.49 -9.61
C LEU A 174 -8.42 -7.34 -8.35
N VAL A 175 -9.68 -7.40 -7.93
CA VAL A 175 -10.11 -8.19 -6.76
C VAL A 175 -10.75 -9.48 -7.25
N MET A 176 -10.25 -10.61 -6.76
CA MET A 176 -10.79 -11.94 -7.02
C MET A 176 -11.23 -12.62 -5.72
N ALA A 177 -12.26 -13.44 -5.80
CA ALA A 177 -12.77 -14.26 -4.71
C ALA A 177 -12.74 -15.73 -5.11
N ASN A 178 -12.59 -16.61 -4.13
CA ASN A 178 -12.79 -18.04 -4.24
C ASN A 178 -13.66 -18.50 -3.07
N ASN A 179 -14.66 -19.34 -3.39
CA ASN A 179 -15.66 -19.85 -2.45
C ASN A 179 -15.66 -21.40 -2.33
N SER A 180 -14.70 -22.10 -2.96
CA SER A 180 -14.68 -23.56 -3.08
C SER A 180 -14.39 -24.30 -1.77
N GLU A 181 -13.33 -23.88 -1.05
CA GLU A 181 -12.85 -24.43 0.22
C GLU A 181 -13.23 -23.55 1.42
N ARG A 182 -14.19 -22.62 1.22
CA ARG A 182 -14.62 -21.43 2.01
C ARG A 182 -14.19 -20.12 1.30
N ARG A 183 -14.15 -18.99 2.00
CA ARG A 183 -14.04 -17.63 1.43
C ARG A 183 -12.59 -17.14 1.50
N MET A 184 -11.94 -17.06 0.35
CA MET A 184 -10.62 -16.42 0.22
C MET A 184 -10.68 -15.35 -0.86
N PHE A 185 -9.98 -14.24 -0.65
CA PHE A 185 -9.85 -13.21 -1.67
C PHE A 185 -8.38 -12.94 -1.95
N THR A 186 -8.11 -12.51 -3.18
CA THR A 186 -6.82 -12.02 -3.63
C THR A 186 -7.05 -10.68 -4.33
N ILE A 187 -6.23 -9.70 -4.00
CA ILE A 187 -6.21 -8.38 -4.61
C ILE A 187 -4.85 -8.21 -5.27
N PHE A 188 -4.85 -8.04 -6.58
CA PHE A 188 -3.67 -7.62 -7.33
C PHE A 188 -3.70 -6.10 -7.38
N GLU A 189 -2.79 -5.43 -6.67
CA GLU A 189 -2.71 -3.97 -6.56
C GLU A 189 -1.53 -3.48 -7.41
N ALA A 190 -1.73 -3.43 -8.73
CA ALA A 190 -0.67 -3.05 -9.67
C ALA A 190 -0.42 -1.54 -9.61
N GLN A 191 0.80 -1.14 -9.28
CA GLN A 191 1.20 0.26 -9.38
C GLN A 191 1.45 0.59 -10.86
N ILE A 192 0.81 1.64 -11.36
CA ILE A 192 0.91 2.00 -12.77
C ILE A 192 2.10 2.95 -12.97
N PRO A 193 3.16 2.56 -13.69
CA PRO A 193 4.33 3.40 -13.86
C PRO A 193 3.97 4.68 -14.64
N ASN A 194 4.65 5.78 -14.34
CA ASN A 194 4.59 6.98 -15.16
C ASN A 194 5.65 6.88 -16.28
N PRO A 195 5.25 6.75 -17.56
CA PRO A 195 6.20 6.63 -18.67
C PRO A 195 6.94 7.94 -18.97
N ASN A 196 6.46 9.09 -18.46
CA ASN A 196 7.12 10.37 -18.61
C ASN A 196 7.17 11.16 -17.29
N PRO A 197 8.07 10.78 -16.36
CA PRO A 197 8.22 11.47 -15.08
C PRO A 197 8.61 12.94 -15.21
N GLY A 198 9.16 13.37 -16.36
CA GLY A 198 9.48 14.76 -16.64
C GLY A 198 8.24 15.67 -16.71
N CYS A 199 7.08 15.11 -17.03
CA CYS A 199 5.79 15.79 -17.00
C CYS A 199 5.12 15.77 -15.61
N GLY A 200 5.75 15.15 -14.61
CA GLY A 200 5.13 14.89 -13.32
C GLY A 200 3.79 14.17 -13.46
N ILE A 201 2.80 14.55 -12.65
CA ILE A 201 1.49 13.90 -12.60
C ILE A 201 0.68 14.00 -13.90
N ASP A 202 0.97 14.98 -14.77
CA ASP A 202 0.20 15.20 -15.99
C ASP A 202 0.38 14.09 -17.02
N ALA A 203 1.51 13.37 -16.99
CA ALA A 203 1.71 12.20 -17.85
C ALA A 203 0.77 11.04 -17.51
N CYS A 204 0.06 11.09 -16.38
CA CYS A 204 -0.95 10.09 -16.01
C CYS A 204 -2.31 10.29 -16.68
N ALA A 205 -2.51 11.37 -17.45
CA ALA A 205 -3.78 11.70 -18.07
C ALA A 205 -4.33 10.58 -18.96
N PRO A 206 -3.56 9.91 -19.82
CA PRO A 206 -4.09 8.84 -20.67
C PRO A 206 -4.73 7.68 -19.89
N VAL A 207 -4.17 7.32 -18.74
CA VAL A 207 -4.73 6.27 -17.87
C VAL A 207 -6.05 6.75 -17.24
N GLN A 208 -6.10 8.01 -16.80
CA GLN A 208 -7.32 8.55 -16.19
C GLN A 208 -8.42 8.78 -17.22
N GLU A 209 -8.09 9.21 -18.44
CA GLU A 209 -9.01 9.31 -19.55
C GLU A 209 -9.59 7.93 -19.92
N PHE A 210 -8.76 6.88 -20.01
CA PHE A 210 -9.24 5.51 -20.20
C PHE A 210 -10.27 5.11 -19.13
N TRP A 211 -9.96 5.37 -17.85
CA TRP A 211 -10.91 5.07 -16.78
C TRP A 211 -12.18 5.91 -16.91
N ALA A 212 -12.07 7.19 -17.25
CA ALA A 212 -13.21 8.09 -17.44
C ALA A 212 -14.14 7.61 -18.57
N GLU A 213 -13.58 7.13 -19.69
CA GLU A 213 -14.33 6.59 -20.84
C GLU A 213 -15.24 5.41 -20.46
N LEU A 214 -14.90 4.64 -19.42
CA LEU A 214 -15.77 3.57 -18.92
C LEU A 214 -17.12 4.10 -18.43
N SER A 215 -17.19 5.35 -17.98
CA SER A 215 -18.44 6.00 -17.57
C SER A 215 -19.41 6.13 -18.74
N GLU A 216 -18.90 6.41 -19.94
CA GLU A 216 -19.70 6.62 -21.16
C GLU A 216 -20.12 5.29 -21.82
N GLN A 217 -19.46 4.19 -21.46
CA GLN A 217 -19.76 2.88 -22.01
C GLN A 217 -20.86 2.16 -21.22
N ASP A 218 -22.11 2.31 -21.64
CA ASP A 218 -23.26 1.66 -20.99
C ASP A 218 -23.26 0.13 -21.08
N ASN A 219 -22.66 -0.45 -22.13
CA ASN A 219 -22.67 -1.90 -22.32
C ASN A 219 -21.57 -2.56 -21.46
N PRO A 220 -21.90 -3.35 -20.41
CA PRO A 220 -20.90 -3.96 -19.56
C PRO A 220 -19.98 -4.92 -20.32
N LYS A 221 -20.45 -5.59 -21.38
CA LYS A 221 -19.59 -6.46 -22.18
C LYS A 221 -18.52 -5.68 -22.95
N LYS A 222 -18.82 -4.45 -23.36
CA LYS A 222 -17.83 -3.55 -23.97
C LYS A 222 -16.82 -3.07 -22.93
N ARG A 223 -17.28 -2.77 -21.70
CA ARG A 223 -16.37 -2.48 -20.58
C ARG A 223 -15.47 -3.66 -20.27
N ALA A 224 -15.97 -4.90 -20.34
CA ALA A 224 -15.13 -6.10 -20.19
C ALA A 224 -14.04 -6.20 -21.24
N GLU A 225 -14.33 -5.89 -22.51
CA GLU A 225 -13.31 -5.82 -23.57
C GLU A 225 -12.26 -4.75 -23.24
N MET A 226 -12.67 -3.55 -22.84
CA MET A 226 -11.78 -2.43 -22.50
C MET A 226 -10.89 -2.75 -21.29
N LEU A 227 -11.49 -3.24 -20.20
CA LEU A 227 -10.79 -3.62 -18.97
C LEU A 227 -9.83 -4.78 -19.23
N ARG A 228 -10.22 -5.78 -20.03
CA ARG A 228 -9.31 -6.88 -20.38
C ARG A 228 -8.10 -6.39 -21.18
N LEU A 229 -8.28 -5.48 -22.13
CA LEU A 229 -7.17 -4.87 -22.87
C LEU A 229 -6.23 -4.13 -21.92
N ALA A 230 -6.75 -3.26 -21.04
CA ALA A 230 -5.91 -2.48 -20.13
C ALA A 230 -5.17 -3.35 -19.10
N PHE A 231 -5.84 -4.36 -18.54
CA PHE A 231 -5.25 -5.21 -17.50
C PHE A 231 -4.36 -6.32 -18.04
N ILE A 232 -4.74 -6.99 -19.13
CA ILE A 232 -4.14 -8.26 -19.55
C ILE A 232 -3.42 -8.15 -20.89
N ASP A 233 -4.13 -7.72 -21.94
CA ASP A 233 -3.69 -7.91 -23.33
C ASP A 233 -2.84 -6.75 -23.87
N GLY A 234 -2.93 -5.55 -23.27
CA GLY A 234 -2.39 -4.30 -23.80
C GLY A 234 -3.46 -3.50 -24.55
N ALA A 235 -3.76 -2.29 -24.08
CA ALA A 235 -4.71 -1.40 -24.74
C ALA A 235 -3.98 -0.49 -25.74
N PRO A 236 -4.29 -0.53 -27.04
CA PRO A 236 -3.52 0.21 -28.05
C PRO A 236 -3.44 1.72 -27.81
N SER A 237 -4.49 2.33 -27.20
CA SER A 237 -4.48 3.75 -26.84
C SER A 237 -3.52 4.05 -25.69
N LEU A 238 -3.38 3.15 -24.71
CA LEU A 238 -2.45 3.30 -23.60
C LEU A 238 -1.01 3.00 -24.02
N GLU A 239 -0.82 1.97 -24.85
CA GLU A 239 0.51 1.61 -25.38
C GLU A 239 1.11 2.72 -26.25
N ALA A 240 0.27 3.43 -27.01
CA ALA A 240 0.69 4.58 -27.79
C ALA A 240 1.26 5.72 -26.91
N GLU A 241 0.84 5.78 -25.65
CA GLU A 241 1.28 6.75 -24.64
C GLU A 241 2.34 6.17 -23.69
N GLY A 242 2.88 4.98 -23.99
CA GLY A 242 3.95 4.34 -23.22
C GLY A 242 3.48 3.49 -22.04
N PHE A 243 2.17 3.28 -21.86
CA PHE A 243 1.64 2.43 -20.81
C PHE A 243 1.46 0.99 -21.29
N GLY A 244 2.10 0.04 -20.59
CA GLY A 244 1.89 -1.39 -20.79
C GLY A 244 0.64 -1.93 -20.08
N PRO A 245 0.35 -3.24 -20.21
CA PRO A 245 -0.72 -3.88 -19.47
C PRO A 245 -0.54 -3.75 -17.95
N PHE A 246 -1.62 -3.54 -17.21
CA PHE A 246 -1.53 -3.32 -15.76
C PHE A 246 -1.04 -4.56 -15.01
N MET A 247 -1.46 -5.77 -15.41
CA MET A 247 -1.01 -7.03 -14.82
C MET A 247 0.34 -7.43 -15.42
N SER A 248 1.40 -7.03 -14.73
CA SER A 248 2.79 -7.32 -15.04
C SER A 248 3.53 -7.54 -13.72
N GLN A 249 4.48 -8.46 -13.66
CA GLN A 249 5.30 -8.69 -12.46
C GLN A 249 6.02 -7.41 -12.04
N GLN A 250 6.49 -6.59 -13.00
CA GLN A 250 7.12 -5.30 -12.75
C GLN A 250 6.21 -4.32 -11.99
N ASN A 251 4.90 -4.42 -12.14
CA ASN A 251 3.93 -3.54 -11.45
C ASN A 251 3.52 -4.09 -10.07
N LEU A 252 4.01 -5.27 -9.66
CA LEU A 252 3.61 -5.99 -8.45
C LEU A 252 4.82 -6.45 -7.60
N THR A 253 5.97 -5.79 -7.75
CA THR A 253 7.24 -6.17 -7.12
C THR A 253 7.72 -5.12 -6.11
N PHE A 254 8.90 -5.34 -5.54
CA PHE A 254 9.55 -4.38 -4.66
C PHE A 254 9.72 -3.02 -5.35
N GLY A 255 9.41 -1.95 -4.63
CA GLY A 255 9.39 -0.59 -5.17
C GLY A 255 8.13 -0.24 -5.97
N THR A 256 7.31 -1.23 -6.33
CA THR A 256 6.04 -1.03 -7.05
C THR A 256 4.87 -1.63 -6.25
N GLY A 257 3.84 -2.13 -6.93
CA GLY A 257 2.60 -2.62 -6.34
C GLY A 257 2.76 -3.92 -5.55
N GLN A 258 1.63 -4.55 -5.23
CA GLN A 258 1.59 -5.68 -4.30
C GLN A 258 0.43 -6.63 -4.59
N VAL A 259 0.49 -7.82 -4.00
CA VAL A 259 -0.63 -8.76 -3.94
C VAL A 259 -1.05 -8.92 -2.49
N ARG A 260 -2.34 -8.80 -2.19
CA ARG A 260 -2.86 -8.97 -0.83
C ARG A 260 -3.93 -10.05 -0.80
N THR A 261 -3.99 -10.77 0.30
CA THR A 261 -5.03 -11.78 0.53
C THR A 261 -5.93 -11.37 1.67
N ASN A 262 -7.20 -11.73 1.57
CA ASN A 262 -8.16 -11.55 2.63
C ASN A 262 -8.75 -12.92 2.98
N ASN A 263 -8.43 -13.42 4.18
CA ASN A 263 -8.48 -14.84 4.52
C ASN A 263 -9.52 -15.11 5.62
N PHE A 264 -10.45 -16.05 5.38
CA PHE A 264 -11.54 -16.38 6.30
C PHE A 264 -11.62 -17.87 6.67
N ASP A 265 -10.75 -18.70 6.11
CA ASP A 265 -10.97 -20.14 6.03
C ASP A 265 -10.51 -20.88 7.28
N ASP A 266 -9.83 -20.19 8.20
CA ASP A 266 -9.30 -20.80 9.40
C ASP A 266 -10.39 -21.33 10.36
N ASN A 267 -10.07 -22.42 11.06
CA ASN A 267 -11.01 -23.18 11.88
C ASN A 267 -11.49 -22.42 13.13
N ASP A 268 -10.73 -21.42 13.56
CA ASP A 268 -11.11 -20.50 14.64
C ASP A 268 -11.79 -19.23 14.12
N PHE A 269 -12.08 -19.16 12.81
CA PHE A 269 -12.68 -18.01 12.11
C PHE A 269 -11.88 -16.72 12.27
N ILE A 270 -10.56 -16.82 12.50
CA ILE A 270 -9.70 -15.64 12.59
C ILE A 270 -9.43 -15.12 11.18
N TRP A 271 -10.09 -14.02 10.89
CA TRP A 271 -9.82 -13.19 9.73
C TRP A 271 -8.40 -12.66 9.77
N THR A 272 -7.70 -12.68 8.64
CA THR A 272 -6.39 -12.04 8.52
C THR A 272 -6.15 -11.54 7.09
N LEU A 273 -5.34 -10.48 6.97
CA LEU A 273 -4.79 -10.03 5.70
C LEU A 273 -3.28 -10.25 5.66
N ARG A 274 -2.78 -10.74 4.52
CA ARG A 274 -1.35 -10.88 4.23
C ARG A 274 -0.98 -10.16 2.95
N GLU A 275 0.30 -9.82 2.83
CA GLU A 275 0.85 -9.11 1.67
C GLU A 275 1.99 -9.90 1.04
N PHE A 276 2.11 -9.76 -0.28
CA PHE A 276 3.07 -10.46 -1.10
C PHE A 276 3.62 -9.54 -2.19
N LYS A 277 4.84 -9.82 -2.62
CA LYS A 277 5.46 -9.27 -3.83
C LYS A 277 5.66 -10.38 -4.86
N VAL A 278 5.59 -10.03 -6.14
CA VAL A 278 5.88 -10.95 -7.24
C VAL A 278 7.33 -10.75 -7.67
N VAL A 279 8.18 -11.77 -7.56
CA VAL A 279 9.59 -11.70 -7.96
C VAL A 279 9.93 -12.69 -9.08
N PRO A 280 10.90 -12.35 -9.96
CA PRO A 280 11.42 -13.28 -10.93
C PRO A 280 12.44 -14.22 -10.27
N VAL A 281 12.19 -15.52 -10.34
CA VAL A 281 13.12 -16.56 -9.87
C VAL A 281 13.51 -17.43 -11.06
N GLY A 282 14.80 -17.60 -11.30
CA GLY A 282 15.33 -18.53 -12.28
C GLY A 282 14.76 -19.93 -12.04
N LYS A 283 14.44 -20.66 -13.11
CA LYS A 283 14.00 -22.05 -13.01
C LYS A 283 15.02 -22.94 -12.25
N PRO A 284 14.59 -23.77 -11.28
CA PRO A 284 15.43 -24.81 -10.69
C PRO A 284 16.08 -25.65 -11.78
N SER A 285 17.41 -25.75 -11.75
CA SER A 285 18.16 -26.51 -12.75
C SER A 285 17.94 -28.01 -12.56
N LEU A 286 16.99 -28.60 -13.31
CA LEU A 286 16.75 -30.04 -13.33
C LEU A 286 17.89 -30.87 -13.95
N SER A 287 19.01 -30.26 -14.36
CA SER A 287 20.18 -30.99 -14.82
C SER A 287 21.47 -30.24 -14.49
N ALA A 288 22.05 -30.53 -13.32
CA ALA A 288 23.45 -30.21 -13.03
C ALA A 288 24.38 -31.18 -13.76
N GLU A 289 24.32 -31.24 -15.10
CA GLU A 289 25.32 -31.98 -15.88
C GLU A 289 25.59 -31.29 -17.23
N PHE A 290 26.84 -30.82 -17.34
CA PHE A 290 27.55 -30.33 -18.52
C PHE A 290 27.19 -28.96 -19.12
N GLY A 291 28.12 -28.02 -18.91
CA GLY A 291 28.69 -27.17 -19.98
C GLY A 291 27.79 -26.07 -20.54
N THR A 292 28.16 -24.82 -20.25
CA THR A 292 27.53 -23.57 -20.73
C THR A 292 26.03 -23.53 -20.48
N LYS A 293 25.63 -23.14 -19.25
CA LYS A 293 24.22 -22.94 -18.89
C LYS A 293 23.61 -21.92 -19.88
N PRO A 294 22.61 -22.30 -20.71
CA PRO A 294 21.77 -21.31 -21.36
C PRO A 294 21.11 -20.42 -20.30
N PRO A 295 20.67 -19.19 -20.64
CA PRO A 295 19.98 -18.33 -19.68
C PRO A 295 18.82 -19.11 -19.08
N VAL A 296 18.81 -19.22 -17.75
CA VAL A 296 17.74 -19.87 -17.01
C VAL A 296 16.53 -18.97 -17.17
N GLN A 297 15.53 -19.40 -17.94
CA GLN A 297 14.31 -18.63 -18.06
C GLN A 297 13.64 -18.56 -16.68
N ALA A 298 13.32 -17.35 -16.23
CA ALA A 298 12.74 -17.10 -14.92
C ALA A 298 11.22 -17.29 -14.92
N VAL A 299 10.67 -17.55 -13.74
CA VAL A 299 9.23 -17.67 -13.46
C VAL A 299 8.83 -16.67 -12.38
N ALA A 300 7.56 -16.27 -12.37
CA ALA A 300 7.01 -15.43 -11.30
C ALA A 300 6.74 -16.25 -10.03
N ARG A 301 7.16 -15.72 -8.88
CA ARG A 301 6.91 -16.30 -7.54
C ARG A 301 6.32 -15.26 -6.60
N MET A 302 5.35 -15.68 -5.79
CA MET A 302 4.78 -14.87 -4.72
C MET A 302 5.64 -15.02 -3.46
N VAL A 303 6.13 -13.90 -2.93
CA VAL A 303 6.97 -13.85 -1.73
C VAL A 303 6.21 -13.12 -0.64
N PRO A 304 5.98 -13.73 0.54
CA PRO A 304 5.31 -13.05 1.63
C PRO A 304 6.17 -11.90 2.16
N VAL A 305 5.54 -10.76 2.42
CA VAL A 305 6.15 -9.56 3.01
C VAL A 305 5.26 -9.02 4.13
N PRO A 306 5.80 -8.20 5.05
CA PRO A 306 4.98 -7.52 6.04
C PRO A 306 3.89 -6.69 5.39
N VAL A 307 2.76 -6.55 6.08
CA VAL A 307 1.63 -5.78 5.56
C VAL A 307 1.97 -4.29 5.62
N ALA A 308 2.01 -3.62 4.46
CA ALA A 308 2.32 -2.20 4.40
C ALA A 308 1.26 -1.36 5.14
N ALA A 309 1.72 -0.26 5.75
CA ALA A 309 0.95 0.65 6.60
C ALA A 309 0.31 0.03 7.87
N ASN A 310 0.60 -1.25 8.20
CA ASN A 310 0.03 -1.97 9.34
C ASN A 310 1.09 -2.17 10.44
N PRO A 311 1.34 -1.16 11.30
CA PRO A 311 2.29 -1.29 12.40
C PRO A 311 1.88 -2.43 13.34
N PHE A 312 2.87 -3.09 13.94
CA PHE A 312 2.58 -4.10 14.95
C PHE A 312 1.97 -3.45 16.19
N GLY A 313 0.75 -3.87 16.57
CA GLY A 313 -0.04 -3.11 17.53
C GLY A 313 0.49 -3.14 18.96
N GLU A 314 1.40 -4.05 19.32
CA GLU A 314 2.08 -4.01 20.61
C GLU A 314 3.09 -2.86 20.74
N TYR A 315 3.39 -2.12 19.66
CA TYR A 315 4.10 -0.84 19.76
C TYR A 315 3.27 0.27 20.43
N TRP A 316 1.97 0.06 20.62
CA TRP A 316 1.11 0.95 21.40
C TRP A 316 1.19 0.68 22.91
N ASP A 317 2.10 -0.18 23.36
CA ASP A 317 2.47 -0.43 24.75
C ASP A 317 3.83 0.24 25.08
N ASP A 318 3.99 0.68 26.33
CA ASP A 318 5.19 1.32 26.88
C ASP A 318 6.43 0.41 26.88
N ASP A 319 6.30 -0.91 27.09
CA ASP A 319 7.45 -1.84 27.13
C ASP A 319 7.00 -3.30 26.99
N VAL A 320 7.26 -3.89 25.82
CA VAL A 320 7.04 -5.32 25.58
C VAL A 320 8.38 -6.06 25.53
N PRO A 321 8.64 -6.97 26.49
CA PRO A 321 9.90 -7.70 26.55
C PRO A 321 10.19 -8.49 25.26
N GLY A 322 11.33 -8.19 24.64
CA GLY A 322 11.80 -8.90 23.44
C GLY A 322 11.24 -8.36 22.13
N LEU A 323 10.36 -7.35 22.15
CA LEU A 323 9.81 -6.76 20.95
C LEU A 323 10.91 -6.04 20.14
N PRO A 324 11.15 -6.40 18.86
CA PRO A 324 12.22 -5.80 18.06
C PRO A 324 12.00 -4.31 17.85
N ASN A 325 13.08 -3.52 17.82
CA ASN A 325 13.07 -2.10 17.43
C ASN A 325 12.07 -1.19 18.18
N HIS A 326 11.54 -1.60 19.35
CA HIS A 326 10.46 -0.91 20.07
C HIS A 326 10.63 0.60 20.16
N LYS A 327 11.80 1.08 20.63
CA LYS A 327 12.06 2.52 20.72
C LYS A 327 11.95 3.25 19.36
N ALA A 328 12.50 2.68 18.29
CA ALA A 328 12.47 3.31 16.97
C ALA A 328 11.04 3.34 16.41
N CYS A 329 10.30 2.24 16.58
CA CYS A 329 8.91 2.14 16.12
C CYS A 329 7.97 3.05 16.90
N VAL A 330 8.12 3.17 18.22
CA VAL A 330 7.36 4.13 19.04
C VAL A 330 7.63 5.58 18.61
N MET A 331 8.88 5.92 18.28
CA MET A 331 9.18 7.26 17.75
C MET A 331 8.48 7.50 16.40
N ALA A 332 8.51 6.53 15.49
CA ALA A 332 7.82 6.63 14.21
C ALA A 332 6.28 6.77 14.36
N LEU A 333 5.69 6.13 15.36
CA LEU A 333 4.27 6.33 15.69
C LEU A 333 3.97 7.75 16.16
N LEU A 334 4.88 8.39 16.91
CA LEU A 334 4.74 9.79 17.33
C LEU A 334 4.86 10.76 16.14
N ASP A 335 5.66 10.43 15.14
CA ASP A 335 5.80 11.22 13.91
C ASP A 335 4.52 11.17 13.08
N THR A 336 3.80 10.04 13.10
CA THR A 336 2.50 9.87 12.44
C THR A 336 1.37 10.73 13.02
N VAL A 337 1.48 11.21 14.27
CA VAL A 337 0.39 11.94 14.97
C VAL A 337 -0.16 13.09 14.14
N GLU A 338 0.69 13.84 13.44
CA GLU A 338 0.29 14.98 12.62
C GLU A 338 -0.71 14.59 11.53
N HIS A 339 -0.46 13.48 10.84
CA HIS A 339 -1.34 12.96 9.78
C HIS A 339 -2.63 12.35 10.31
N LEU A 340 -2.69 12.01 11.59
CA LEU A 340 -3.89 11.50 12.24
C LEU A 340 -4.72 12.62 12.85
N MET A 341 -4.22 13.86 12.93
CA MET A 341 -5.01 14.97 13.49
C MET A 341 -6.01 15.58 12.51
N VAL A 342 -6.02 15.16 11.24
CA VAL A 342 -6.99 15.60 10.23
C VAL A 342 -8.38 15.00 10.48
N ASP A 343 -9.44 15.79 10.30
CA ASP A 343 -10.83 15.33 10.52
C ASP A 343 -11.48 14.72 9.26
N ASP A 344 -10.67 14.38 8.25
CA ASP A 344 -11.09 13.67 7.04
C ASP A 344 -10.44 12.28 7.00
N VAL A 345 -11.28 11.25 7.04
CA VAL A 345 -10.89 9.83 7.01
C VAL A 345 -10.17 9.41 5.73
N ASN A 346 -10.35 10.16 4.63
CA ASN A 346 -9.62 9.93 3.38
C ASN A 346 -8.15 10.38 3.45
N LEU A 347 -7.84 11.30 4.37
CA LEU A 347 -6.52 11.92 4.50
C LEU A 347 -5.70 11.36 5.66
N MET A 348 -6.33 10.58 6.55
CA MET A 348 -5.62 9.90 7.63
C MET A 348 -4.66 8.86 7.05
N GLY A 349 -3.44 8.83 7.56
CA GLY A 349 -2.41 7.88 7.14
C GLY A 349 -1.51 7.49 8.30
N VAL A 350 -1.03 6.24 8.26
CA VAL A 350 0.03 5.75 9.14
C VAL A 350 1.25 5.46 8.29
N SER A 351 2.38 6.04 8.67
CA SER A 351 3.67 5.72 8.10
C SER A 351 4.55 5.22 9.22
N VAL A 352 5.16 4.05 9.04
CA VAL A 352 6.21 3.55 9.94
C VAL A 352 7.29 2.86 9.11
N PRO A 353 8.53 2.79 9.60
CA PRO A 353 9.57 1.98 8.98
C PRO A 353 9.16 0.53 8.81
N THR A 354 9.69 -0.12 7.77
CA THR A 354 9.32 -1.49 7.38
C THR A 354 9.54 -2.50 8.51
N GLU A 355 10.57 -2.32 9.32
CA GLU A 355 10.86 -3.16 10.50
C GLU A 355 9.81 -3.07 11.61
N CYS A 356 8.88 -2.13 11.53
CA CYS A 356 7.77 -1.95 12.47
C CYS A 356 6.44 -2.56 11.97
N LEU A 357 6.41 -3.02 10.72
CA LEU A 357 5.22 -3.58 10.08
C LEU A 357 4.98 -5.02 10.51
N ALA A 358 3.75 -5.33 10.89
CA ALA A 358 3.38 -6.68 11.31
C ALA A 358 3.39 -7.68 10.14
N ALA A 359 3.62 -8.95 10.47
CA ALA A 359 3.53 -10.07 9.54
C ALA A 359 2.16 -10.19 8.85
N GLU A 360 1.10 -9.88 9.58
CA GLU A 360 -0.27 -9.93 9.08
C GLU A 360 -1.16 -8.88 9.80
N SER A 361 -2.37 -8.66 9.30
CA SER A 361 -3.39 -7.84 9.97
C SER A 361 -4.52 -8.75 10.45
N PRO A 362 -4.43 -9.37 11.63
CA PRO A 362 -5.43 -10.33 12.08
C PRO A 362 -6.55 -9.65 12.86
N ALA A 363 -7.76 -10.22 12.84
CA ALA A 363 -8.90 -9.78 13.63
C ALA A 363 -8.83 -10.21 15.09
N THR A 364 -7.76 -9.80 15.77
CA THR A 364 -7.51 -10.06 17.18
C THR A 364 -7.26 -8.75 17.93
N ASN A 365 -7.07 -8.84 19.24
CA ASN A 365 -6.78 -7.67 20.06
C ASN A 365 -5.44 -7.02 19.73
N VAL A 366 -4.53 -7.72 19.02
CA VAL A 366 -3.22 -7.14 18.66
C VAL A 366 -3.39 -5.87 17.82
N GLN A 367 -4.40 -5.80 16.96
CA GLN A 367 -4.63 -4.63 16.11
C GLN A 367 -5.48 -3.53 16.80
N ARG A 368 -5.92 -3.72 18.05
CA ARG A 368 -6.76 -2.74 18.77
C ARG A 368 -5.90 -1.72 19.48
N TYR A 369 -5.30 -0.79 18.74
CA TYR A 369 -4.28 0.13 19.25
C TYR A 369 -4.72 0.96 20.47
N ALA A 370 -5.96 1.48 20.50
CA ALA A 370 -6.44 2.20 21.68
C ALA A 370 -6.60 1.32 22.92
N GLN A 371 -6.84 0.01 22.75
CA GLN A 371 -6.86 -0.94 23.87
C GLN A 371 -5.44 -1.31 24.31
N GLN A 372 -4.51 -1.45 23.36
CA GLN A 372 -3.08 -1.65 23.66
C GLN A 372 -2.50 -0.45 24.41
N LEU A 373 -2.91 0.77 24.07
CA LEU A 373 -2.52 2.00 24.76
C LEU A 373 -3.15 2.15 26.15
N ALA A 374 -4.28 1.50 26.40
CA ALA A 374 -5.03 1.66 27.64
C ALA A 374 -4.29 1.05 28.83
N GLY A 375 -3.77 1.91 29.72
CA GLY A 375 -2.99 1.51 30.90
C GLY A 375 -1.49 1.79 30.79
N HIS A 376 -1.05 2.35 29.66
CA HIS A 376 0.35 2.66 29.35
C HIS A 376 0.55 4.17 29.30
N ASP A 377 1.00 4.69 30.44
CA ASP A 377 0.99 6.11 30.77
C ASP A 377 2.05 6.93 30.03
N ALA A 378 3.19 6.33 29.63
CA ALA A 378 4.31 7.08 29.09
C ALA A 378 4.07 7.45 27.62
N LEU A 379 3.68 6.49 26.79
CA LEU A 379 3.33 6.70 25.38
C LEU A 379 2.09 7.59 25.25
N ALA A 380 1.06 7.36 26.07
CA ALA A 380 -0.14 8.21 26.06
C ALA A 380 0.21 9.68 26.37
N LYS A 381 1.10 9.95 27.32
CA LYS A 381 1.59 11.31 27.60
C LYS A 381 2.43 11.90 26.48
N ALA A 382 3.23 11.08 25.80
CA ALA A 382 4.02 11.51 24.65
C ALA A 382 3.12 11.91 23.47
N ILE A 383 2.09 11.11 23.19
CA ILE A 383 1.07 11.43 22.17
C ILE A 383 0.33 12.71 22.55
N ASP A 384 -0.15 12.84 23.80
CA ASP A 384 -0.84 14.05 24.28
C ASP A 384 0.03 15.31 24.13
N ALA A 385 1.31 15.21 24.49
CA ALA A 385 2.27 16.31 24.31
C ALA A 385 2.47 16.65 22.83
N ARG A 386 2.53 15.64 21.94
CA ARG A 386 2.68 15.84 20.49
C ARG A 386 1.45 16.50 19.88
N ILE A 387 0.24 16.07 20.27
CA ILE A 387 -1.04 16.69 19.86
C ILE A 387 -1.00 18.20 20.18
N HIS A 388 -0.72 18.56 21.43
CA HIS A 388 -0.72 19.96 21.87
C HIS A 388 0.49 20.76 21.39
N GLN A 389 1.56 20.10 20.94
CA GLN A 389 2.67 20.75 20.26
C GLN A 389 2.26 21.18 18.85
N ILE A 390 1.51 20.35 18.13
CA ILE A 390 1.02 20.63 16.77
C ILE A 390 -0.13 21.64 16.82
N ASP A 391 -1.15 21.37 17.65
CA ASP A 391 -2.30 22.25 17.86
C ASP A 391 -2.62 22.35 19.37
N PRO A 392 -2.23 23.45 20.03
CA PRO A 392 -2.54 23.70 21.45
C PRO A 392 -4.03 23.78 21.78
N THR A 393 -4.91 23.89 20.78
CA THR A 393 -6.36 23.98 20.95
C THR A 393 -7.10 22.68 20.65
N SER A 394 -6.38 21.65 20.20
CA SER A 394 -6.95 20.35 19.87
C SER A 394 -7.67 19.73 21.06
N THR A 395 -8.83 19.12 20.78
CA THR A 395 -9.58 18.33 21.75
C THR A 395 -9.34 16.82 21.63
N LEU A 396 -8.48 16.41 20.69
CA LEU A 396 -8.15 15.01 20.47
C LEU A 396 -7.37 14.45 21.66
N THR A 397 -7.69 13.21 22.02
CA THR A 397 -7.01 12.46 23.06
C THR A 397 -6.03 11.45 22.47
N PRO A 398 -5.09 10.91 23.26
CA PRO A 398 -4.24 9.80 22.80
C PRO A 398 -5.03 8.57 22.31
N ALA A 399 -6.20 8.30 22.90
CA ALA A 399 -7.07 7.21 22.46
C ALA A 399 -7.70 7.49 21.09
N ASP A 400 -8.05 8.75 20.79
CA ASP A 400 -8.56 9.14 19.47
C ASP A 400 -7.48 8.93 18.40
N ILE A 401 -6.24 9.34 18.67
CA ILE A 401 -5.11 9.10 17.77
C ILE A 401 -4.86 7.61 17.56
N ALA A 402 -4.91 6.79 18.62
CA ALA A 402 -4.77 5.34 18.49
C ALA A 402 -5.91 4.70 17.68
N ASN A 403 -7.16 5.19 17.84
CA ASN A 403 -8.29 4.73 17.01
C ASN A 403 -8.13 5.15 15.54
N ARG A 404 -7.69 6.38 15.27
CA ARG A 404 -7.40 6.86 13.91
C ARG A 404 -6.26 6.07 13.26
N ALA A 405 -5.21 5.78 14.01
CA ALA A 405 -4.13 4.90 13.55
C ALA A 405 -4.61 3.48 13.25
N ALA A 406 -5.47 2.92 14.12
CA ALA A 406 -6.04 1.59 13.90
C ALA A 406 -6.89 1.58 12.62
N PHE A 407 -7.71 2.61 12.41
CA PHE A 407 -8.53 2.76 11.21
C PHE A 407 -7.68 2.93 9.93
N ALA A 408 -6.71 3.85 9.93
CA ALA A 408 -5.93 4.22 8.74
C ALA A 408 -4.78 3.26 8.42
N GLY A 409 -4.18 2.63 9.45
CA GLY A 409 -3.03 1.74 9.29
C GLY A 409 -3.37 0.24 9.42
N GLY A 410 -4.34 -0.11 10.26
CA GLY A 410 -4.78 -1.50 10.38
C GLY A 410 -5.70 -1.88 9.22
N CYS A 411 -5.32 -2.84 8.39
CA CYS A 411 -6.25 -3.35 7.36
C CYS A 411 -7.56 -3.85 8.00
N ILE A 412 -7.46 -4.61 9.11
CA ILE A 412 -8.64 -4.99 9.90
C ILE A 412 -9.40 -3.78 10.46
N GLY A 413 -8.71 -2.68 10.72
CA GLY A 413 -9.28 -1.45 11.23
C GLY A 413 -10.28 -0.85 10.27
N CYS A 414 -9.87 -0.53 9.04
CA CYS A 414 -10.75 -0.02 7.97
C CYS A 414 -11.87 -1.02 7.58
N HIS A 415 -11.66 -2.31 7.83
CA HIS A 415 -12.69 -3.32 7.73
C HIS A 415 -13.55 -3.41 9.01
N GLN A 416 -13.48 -4.50 9.76
CA GLN A 416 -14.50 -4.81 10.77
C GLN A 416 -14.26 -4.10 12.11
N GLN A 417 -13.00 -3.87 12.46
CA GLN A 417 -12.65 -3.60 13.85
C GLN A 417 -12.92 -2.17 14.30
N THR A 418 -12.85 -1.21 13.38
CA THR A 418 -13.16 0.19 13.70
C THR A 418 -14.51 0.67 13.21
N ASN A 419 -15.34 -0.20 12.60
CA ASN A 419 -16.70 0.15 12.15
C ASN A 419 -17.49 0.97 13.18
N GLY A 420 -17.80 2.23 12.83
CA GLY A 420 -18.60 3.13 13.67
C GLY A 420 -17.94 3.57 14.98
N ILE A 421 -16.64 3.37 15.15
CA ILE A 421 -15.88 3.87 16.30
C ILE A 421 -15.76 5.40 16.20
N ASP A 422 -15.86 6.07 17.35
CA ASP A 422 -15.56 7.49 17.48
C ASP A 422 -14.06 7.74 17.28
N LEU A 423 -13.74 8.55 16.28
CA LEU A 423 -12.39 8.96 15.95
C LEU A 423 -12.06 10.34 16.56
N GLY A 424 -12.92 10.90 17.42
CA GLY A 424 -12.74 12.22 18.00
C GLY A 424 -13.16 13.35 17.06
N ASN A 425 -13.35 14.56 17.61
CA ASN A 425 -13.84 15.76 16.90
C ASN A 425 -15.17 15.57 16.15
N GLY A 426 -15.97 14.56 16.52
CA GLY A 426 -17.23 14.23 15.84
C GLY A 426 -17.06 13.42 14.56
N VAL A 427 -15.84 13.00 14.23
CA VAL A 427 -15.54 12.07 13.14
C VAL A 427 -15.84 10.65 13.60
N GLN A 428 -16.56 9.88 12.78
CA GLN A 428 -16.78 8.45 13.01
C GLN A 428 -16.12 7.65 11.90
N ALA A 429 -15.53 6.52 12.25
CA ALA A 429 -15.00 5.58 11.29
C ALA A 429 -16.15 5.04 10.39
N PRO A 430 -16.03 5.18 9.06
CA PRO A 430 -16.98 4.64 8.10
C PRO A 430 -17.26 3.16 8.31
N VAL A 431 -18.48 2.73 7.99
CA VAL A 431 -18.90 1.34 8.20
C VAL A 431 -18.65 0.52 6.94
N SER A 432 -17.75 -0.45 7.04
CA SER A 432 -17.49 -1.43 5.99
C SER A 432 -18.62 -2.46 5.85
N GLY A 433 -18.54 -3.33 4.83
CA GLY A 433 -19.47 -4.43 4.60
C GLY A 433 -19.12 -5.65 5.45
N PHE A 434 -18.93 -5.43 6.75
CA PHE A 434 -18.25 -6.30 7.71
C PHE A 434 -16.73 -6.42 7.50
N PHE A 435 -16.28 -7.49 6.85
CA PHE A 435 -14.86 -7.79 6.64
C PHE A 435 -14.40 -7.51 5.19
N VAL A 436 -15.31 -7.00 4.36
CA VAL A 436 -15.07 -6.75 2.94
C VAL A 436 -15.68 -5.42 2.53
N HIS A 437 -15.11 -4.82 1.49
CA HIS A 437 -15.70 -3.65 0.84
C HIS A 437 -16.51 -4.01 -0.41
N THR A 438 -16.32 -5.22 -0.95
CA THR A 438 -17.11 -5.79 -2.05
C THR A 438 -17.59 -7.17 -1.63
N SER A 439 -18.90 -7.39 -1.68
CA SER A 439 -19.47 -8.71 -1.39
C SER A 439 -19.43 -9.60 -2.62
N GLU A 440 -18.80 -10.77 -2.50
CA GLU A 440 -18.74 -11.82 -3.50
C GLU A 440 -20.02 -12.66 -3.61
N THR A 441 -20.99 -12.44 -2.70
CA THR A 441 -22.22 -13.24 -2.59
C THR A 441 -23.50 -12.45 -2.85
N ASN A 442 -23.48 -11.14 -2.67
CA ASN A 442 -24.66 -10.29 -2.82
C ASN A 442 -24.50 -9.29 -3.94
N THR A 443 -25.56 -9.08 -4.71
CA THR A 443 -25.61 -8.02 -5.71
C THR A 443 -26.59 -6.91 -5.35
N GLN A 444 -26.29 -5.72 -5.84
CA GLN A 444 -27.13 -4.52 -5.78
C GLN A 444 -27.28 -3.92 -7.17
N ASP A 445 -28.20 -2.96 -7.32
CA ASP A 445 -28.28 -2.15 -8.53
C ASP A 445 -27.01 -1.29 -8.66
N CYS A 446 -26.40 -1.27 -9.84
CA CYS A 446 -25.24 -0.42 -10.13
C CYS A 446 -25.63 1.07 -10.22
N GLY A 447 -26.92 1.40 -10.23
CA GLY A 447 -27.46 2.75 -10.44
C GLY A 447 -27.78 3.06 -11.90
N ASP A 448 -27.60 2.08 -12.79
CA ASP A 448 -27.88 2.17 -14.23
C ASP A 448 -28.84 1.06 -14.72
N GLY A 449 -29.47 0.33 -13.79
CA GLY A 449 -30.36 -0.79 -14.09
C GLY A 449 -29.63 -2.11 -14.34
N THR A 450 -28.31 -2.15 -14.24
CA THR A 450 -27.51 -3.38 -14.23
C THR A 450 -27.22 -3.87 -12.80
N SER A 451 -26.79 -5.12 -12.65
CA SER A 451 -26.50 -5.74 -11.35
C SER A 451 -25.00 -5.74 -11.08
N CYS A 452 -24.60 -5.23 -9.91
CA CYS A 452 -23.22 -5.16 -9.44
C CYS A 452 -23.05 -5.98 -8.18
N PHE A 453 -21.85 -6.51 -7.92
CA PHE A 453 -21.51 -6.92 -6.56
C PHE A 453 -21.68 -5.74 -5.59
N SER A 454 -22.22 -6.04 -4.42
CA SER A 454 -22.57 -5.01 -3.44
C SER A 454 -21.32 -4.39 -2.84
N ILE A 455 -21.33 -3.08 -2.63
CA ILE A 455 -20.23 -2.38 -1.95
C ILE A 455 -20.62 -1.95 -0.54
N SER A 456 -19.63 -1.76 0.31
CA SER A 456 -19.84 -1.29 1.68
C SER A 456 -20.29 0.18 1.73
N PRO A 457 -21.06 0.60 2.76
CA PRO A 457 -21.37 2.00 2.99
C PRO A 457 -20.14 2.90 3.01
N ALA A 458 -19.05 2.48 3.66
CA ALA A 458 -17.79 3.23 3.67
C ALA A 458 -17.25 3.56 2.27
N LEU A 459 -17.38 2.63 1.31
CA LEU A 459 -17.00 2.92 -0.08
C LEU A 459 -18.00 3.88 -0.73
N GLU A 460 -19.29 3.61 -0.58
CA GLU A 460 -20.35 4.36 -1.26
C GLU A 460 -20.44 5.81 -0.78
N ASP A 461 -20.36 6.03 0.53
CA ASP A 461 -20.70 7.29 1.19
C ASP A 461 -19.46 8.17 1.46
N ASP A 462 -18.27 7.58 1.66
CA ASP A 462 -17.06 8.30 2.05
C ASP A 462 -15.96 8.25 0.97
N PHE A 463 -15.49 7.05 0.63
CA PHE A 463 -14.28 6.90 -0.20
C PHE A 463 -14.49 7.17 -1.69
N LEU A 464 -15.56 6.65 -2.31
CA LEU A 464 -15.80 6.86 -3.74
C LEU A 464 -16.12 8.33 -4.07
N PRO A 465 -16.90 9.07 -3.27
CA PRO A 465 -17.08 10.50 -3.48
C PRO A 465 -15.77 11.28 -3.47
N HIS A 466 -14.88 11.00 -2.51
CA HIS A 466 -13.56 11.64 -2.44
C HIS A 466 -12.71 11.31 -3.68
N ARG A 467 -12.60 10.03 -4.06
CA ARG A 467 -11.85 9.61 -5.25
C ARG A 467 -12.39 10.22 -6.54
N LYS A 468 -13.71 10.34 -6.67
CA LYS A 468 -14.35 11.02 -7.80
C LYS A 468 -13.96 12.50 -7.83
N ALA A 469 -14.00 13.18 -6.69
CA ALA A 469 -13.59 14.59 -6.62
C ALA A 469 -12.13 14.78 -7.05
N VAL A 470 -11.22 13.89 -6.64
CA VAL A 470 -9.80 13.91 -7.06
C VAL A 470 -9.67 13.74 -8.58
N MET A 471 -10.32 12.71 -9.14
CA MET A 471 -10.28 12.43 -10.59
C MET A 471 -10.94 13.54 -11.43
N ASP A 472 -12.10 14.03 -11.01
CA ASP A 472 -12.82 15.13 -11.68
C ASP A 472 -11.95 16.40 -11.69
N THR A 473 -11.33 16.74 -10.55
CA THR A 473 -10.47 17.92 -10.41
C THR A 473 -9.27 17.82 -11.33
N TYR A 474 -8.61 16.65 -11.36
CA TYR A 474 -7.47 16.39 -12.22
C TYR A 474 -7.82 16.51 -13.71
N LEU A 475 -8.87 15.81 -14.17
CA LEU A 475 -9.26 15.82 -15.58
C LEU A 475 -9.80 17.19 -16.04
N SER A 476 -10.39 17.98 -15.13
CA SER A 476 -10.87 19.34 -15.44
C SER A 476 -9.73 20.35 -15.59
N GLY A 477 -8.59 20.12 -14.93
CA GLY A 477 -7.40 20.98 -15.02
C GLY A 477 -6.72 20.89 -16.39
N GLY A 478 -6.82 19.74 -17.05
CA GLY A 478 -6.14 19.42 -18.31
C GLY A 478 -4.62 19.20 -18.12
N PRO A 479 -3.99 18.25 -18.84
CA PRO A 479 -2.56 18.02 -18.71
C PRO A 479 -1.77 19.21 -19.27
N CYS A 480 -0.73 19.64 -18.55
CA CYS A 480 0.12 20.77 -18.92
C CYS A 480 1.40 20.40 -19.65
N CYS A 481 1.62 19.11 -19.95
CA CYS A 481 2.89 18.69 -20.50
C CYS A 481 3.03 19.05 -21.99
N ASP A 482 3.67 20.19 -22.26
CA ASP A 482 4.26 20.49 -23.56
C ASP A 482 5.53 19.64 -23.72
N GLU A 483 5.45 18.60 -24.56
CA GLU A 483 6.52 17.62 -24.76
C GLU A 483 7.94 18.21 -24.85
N PRO A 484 8.91 17.53 -24.22
CA PRO A 484 9.96 16.98 -25.05
C PRO A 484 10.27 15.52 -24.69
N GLY A 485 9.72 14.59 -25.49
CA GLY A 485 10.28 13.27 -25.70
C GLY A 485 9.98 12.26 -24.59
N PHE A 486 9.28 11.19 -24.98
CA PHE A 486 9.31 9.92 -24.27
C PHE A 486 10.75 9.58 -23.91
N ILE A 487 11.04 9.52 -22.62
CA ILE A 487 12.18 8.74 -22.16
C ILE A 487 11.61 7.32 -22.14
N ASP A 488 12.15 6.43 -22.97
CA ASP A 488 12.03 4.99 -22.70
C ASP A 488 12.65 4.80 -21.31
N VAL A 489 11.83 4.89 -20.27
CA VAL A 489 12.14 4.29 -18.98
C VAL A 489 12.04 2.80 -19.24
N ASP A 490 13.12 2.24 -19.78
CA ASP A 490 13.38 0.82 -19.66
C ASP A 490 13.24 0.53 -18.17
N ALA A 491 12.12 -0.09 -17.77
CA ALA A 491 12.00 -0.65 -16.45
C ALA A 491 13.25 -1.52 -16.30
N GLU A 492 14.11 -1.19 -15.32
CA GLU A 492 15.35 -1.92 -15.11
C GLU A 492 15.01 -3.41 -15.16
N GLU A 493 15.59 -4.11 -16.15
CA GLU A 493 15.23 -5.49 -16.42
C GLU A 493 15.47 -6.27 -15.12
N ALA A 494 14.39 -6.75 -14.52
CA ALA A 494 14.46 -7.35 -13.20
C ALA A 494 15.44 -8.52 -13.24
N VAL A 495 16.57 -8.38 -12.55
CA VAL A 495 17.62 -9.40 -12.57
C VAL A 495 17.05 -10.66 -11.91
N PRO A 496 16.92 -11.78 -12.64
CA PRO A 496 16.30 -12.96 -12.10
C PRO A 496 17.14 -13.52 -10.95
N LEU A 497 16.49 -13.79 -9.83
CA LEU A 497 17.13 -14.40 -8.65
C LEU A 497 17.44 -15.87 -8.93
N SER A 498 18.55 -16.39 -8.39
CA SER A 498 18.87 -17.81 -8.52
C SER A 498 17.83 -18.66 -7.76
N PRO A 499 17.35 -19.80 -8.32
CA PRO A 499 16.44 -20.71 -7.61
C PRO A 499 17.03 -21.32 -6.34
N ASP A 500 18.36 -21.45 -6.31
CA ASP A 500 19.09 -22.14 -5.25
C ASP A 500 19.60 -21.14 -4.18
N GLU A 501 19.44 -19.84 -4.41
CA GLU A 501 19.83 -18.79 -3.46
C GLU A 501 18.60 -18.27 -2.73
N PRO A 502 18.70 -18.03 -1.40
CA PRO A 502 17.64 -17.34 -0.69
C PRO A 502 17.36 -15.98 -1.33
N ILE A 503 16.08 -15.66 -1.50
CA ILE A 503 15.65 -14.32 -1.93
C ILE A 503 16.16 -13.33 -0.86
N PRO A 504 16.93 -12.29 -1.23
CA PRO A 504 17.50 -11.33 -0.28
C PRO A 504 16.42 -10.35 0.20
N LEU A 505 15.41 -10.85 0.90
CA LEU A 505 14.18 -10.14 1.23
C LEU A 505 14.44 -8.83 1.97
N ALA A 506 15.34 -8.83 2.96
CA ALA A 506 15.69 -7.61 3.69
C ALA A 506 16.31 -6.52 2.81
N GLU A 507 17.15 -6.88 1.83
CA GLU A 507 17.76 -5.92 0.90
C GLU A 507 16.72 -5.35 -0.06
N LEU A 508 15.82 -6.19 -0.57
CA LEU A 508 14.73 -5.77 -1.45
C LEU A 508 13.72 -4.86 -0.73
N MET A 509 13.40 -5.17 0.53
CA MET A 509 12.54 -4.33 1.37
C MET A 509 13.19 -2.97 1.68
N GLN A 510 14.51 -2.94 1.91
CA GLN A 510 15.23 -1.67 2.08
C GLN A 510 15.23 -0.85 0.79
N ALA A 511 15.51 -1.47 -0.36
CA ALA A 511 15.46 -0.78 -1.65
C ALA A 511 14.07 -0.21 -1.96
N GLU A 512 13.00 -0.93 -1.61
CA GLU A 512 11.63 -0.41 -1.71
C GLU A 512 11.39 0.78 -0.77
N ALA A 513 11.87 0.72 0.48
CA ALA A 513 11.77 1.84 1.41
C ALA A 513 12.51 3.08 0.88
N ASP A 514 13.71 2.89 0.32
CA ASP A 514 14.50 3.97 -0.29
C ASP A 514 13.80 4.56 -1.53
N ALA A 515 13.23 3.71 -2.39
CA ALA A 515 12.46 4.14 -3.56
C ALA A 515 11.21 4.94 -3.14
N LYS A 516 10.47 4.48 -2.13
CA LYS A 516 9.31 5.19 -1.57
C LYS A 516 9.73 6.52 -0.92
N ALA A 517 10.86 6.57 -0.23
CA ALA A 517 11.40 7.78 0.37
C ALA A 517 11.84 8.84 -0.66
N ALA A 518 12.01 8.47 -1.94
CA ALA A 518 12.33 9.40 -3.02
C ALA A 518 11.10 10.09 -3.62
N GLN A 519 9.89 9.56 -3.42
CA GLN A 519 8.63 10.06 -4.01
C GLN A 519 8.11 11.30 -3.26
N SER A 520 7.08 11.98 -3.77
CA SER A 520 6.41 13.06 -3.04
C SER A 520 5.90 12.60 -1.67
N PRO A 521 6.00 13.41 -0.59
CA PRO A 521 5.47 13.05 0.72
C PRO A 521 3.93 13.01 0.79
N THR A 522 3.24 13.47 -0.25
CA THR A 522 1.78 13.48 -0.33
C THR A 522 1.30 12.93 -1.67
N THR A 523 0.13 12.29 -1.68
CA THR A 523 -0.57 11.93 -2.90
C THR A 523 -1.29 13.14 -3.48
N ILE A 524 -1.81 13.00 -4.71
CA ILE A 524 -2.70 14.00 -5.33
C ILE A 524 -3.99 14.22 -4.53
N ALA A 525 -4.37 13.26 -3.68
CA ALA A 525 -5.51 13.38 -2.79
C ALA A 525 -5.19 14.16 -1.50
N GLY A 526 -3.90 14.45 -1.25
CA GLY A 526 -3.42 15.09 -0.03
C GLY A 526 -3.12 14.13 1.12
N THR A 527 -3.30 12.82 0.92
CA THR A 527 -2.93 11.78 1.90
C THR A 527 -1.41 11.67 1.98
N PRO A 528 -0.81 11.42 3.16
CA PRO A 528 0.61 11.20 3.26
C PRO A 528 1.03 9.94 2.50
N THR A 529 2.17 10.00 1.81
CA THR A 529 2.86 8.79 1.32
C THR A 529 3.75 8.22 2.42
N ALA A 530 4.33 7.05 2.16
CA ALA A 530 5.27 6.38 3.07
C ALA A 530 6.55 7.21 3.36
N ARG A 531 6.78 8.33 2.65
CA ARG A 531 7.89 9.26 2.88
C ARG A 531 7.63 10.22 4.05
N SER A 532 6.42 10.34 4.57
CA SER A 532 6.04 11.40 5.52
C SER A 532 6.70 11.37 6.93
N HIS A 533 7.87 10.73 7.02
CA HIS A 533 8.81 10.66 8.14
C HIS A 533 9.83 11.80 8.15
#